data_AF-A0A1I6XP25-F1
#
_entry.id   AF-A0A1I6XP25-F1
#
_cell.length_a   1.000
_cell.length_b   1.000
_cell.length_c   1.000
_cell.angle_alpha   90.00
_cell.angle_beta   90.00
_cell.angle_gamma   90.00
#
_symmetry.space_group_name_H-M   'P 1'
#
loop_
_entity.id
_entity.type
_entity.pdbx_description
1 polymer ?
#
loop_
_entity_poly.entity_id
_entity_poly.type
_entity_poly.pdbx_seq_one_letter_code
_entity_poly.pdbx_strand_id
1 'polypeptide(L)'
;MTKKFVHSDKSAKGQRDKNEFLIPDIFTKTSRLIGIDSGREYDYGLICYTGVDLDANVVFEKVTALKKISILRHRGTKKLLTNYLERIKNIRISKSVAIDESFNLVEIKITAANKT
;
A
#
# COMPACT_ATOMS: atom_id res chain seq x y z
N MET A 1 -3.49 6.39 -14.01
CA MET A 1 -2.22 6.99 -13.52
C MET A 1 -2.52 7.95 -12.37
N THR A 2 -1.69 7.93 -11.33
CA THR A 2 -1.82 8.75 -10.11
C THR A 2 -0.46 9.15 -9.58
N LYS A 3 -0.33 10.34 -8.99
CA LYS A 3 0.91 10.79 -8.31
C LYS A 3 0.88 10.62 -6.80
N LYS A 4 -0.19 10.02 -6.27
CA LYS A 4 -0.34 9.70 -4.85
C LYS A 4 0.07 8.27 -4.59
N PHE A 5 0.59 8.00 -3.40
CA PHE A 5 0.94 6.66 -2.93
C PHE A 5 0.68 6.54 -1.43
N VAL A 6 0.62 5.31 -0.93
CA VAL A 6 0.63 5.07 0.52
C VAL A 6 2.08 4.82 0.94
N HIS A 7 2.55 5.55 1.93
CA HIS A 7 3.88 5.46 2.52
C HIS A 7 3.77 4.77 3.88
N SER A 8 4.74 3.91 4.21
CA SER A 8 4.99 3.45 5.57
C SER A 8 5.05 4.63 6.56
N ASP A 9 4.16 4.64 7.55
CA ASP A 9 4.18 5.65 8.62
C ASP A 9 5.08 5.18 9.76
N LYS A 10 6.05 6.02 10.16
CA LYS A 10 6.98 5.70 11.26
C LYS A 10 6.28 5.56 12.61
N SER A 11 5.06 6.09 12.76
CA SER A 11 4.26 5.85 13.96
C SER A 11 3.57 4.48 13.97
N ALA A 12 3.57 3.76 12.84
CA ALA A 12 2.84 2.49 12.68
C ALA A 12 3.47 1.33 13.45
N LYS A 13 4.80 1.23 13.51
CA LYS A 13 5.51 0.30 14.40
C LYS A 13 6.84 0.92 14.83
N GLY A 14 7.16 0.76 16.11
CA GLY A 14 8.36 1.31 16.74
C GLY A 14 9.63 0.88 16.01
N GLN A 15 10.44 1.88 15.64
CA GLN A 15 11.85 1.83 15.28
C GLN A 15 12.28 0.82 14.18
N ARG A 16 12.78 1.41 13.08
CA ARG A 16 13.45 0.81 11.90
C ARG A 16 12.56 0.48 10.69
N ASP A 17 11.59 1.34 10.41
CA ASP A 17 10.90 1.30 9.13
C ASP A 17 11.68 2.04 8.03
N LYS A 18 11.99 1.28 6.97
CA LYS A 18 12.43 1.81 5.69
C LYS A 18 11.29 2.65 5.13
N ASN A 19 11.56 3.87 4.70
CA ASN A 19 10.57 4.66 3.97
C ASN A 19 10.29 3.95 2.64
N GLU A 20 9.12 3.33 2.51
CA GLU A 20 8.76 2.61 1.30
C GLU A 20 7.30 2.77 0.89
N PHE A 21 7.04 2.45 -0.37
CA PHE A 21 5.71 2.51 -0.95
C PHE A 21 4.96 1.25 -0.56
N LEU A 22 3.73 1.44 -0.10
CA LEU A 22 2.85 0.38 0.35
C LEU A 22 1.80 0.09 -0.71
N ILE A 23 1.48 -1.18 -0.89
CA ILE A 23 0.39 -1.68 -1.74
C ILE A 23 -0.43 -2.70 -0.94
N PRO A 24 -1.64 -3.09 -1.36
CA PRO A 24 -2.36 -4.15 -0.67
C PRO A 24 -1.57 -5.47 -0.74
N ASP A 25 -1.75 -6.34 0.25
CA ASP A 25 -1.14 -7.67 0.24
C ASP A 25 -1.67 -8.54 -0.92
N ILE A 26 -0.90 -8.55 -2.01
CA ILE A 26 -1.20 -9.33 -3.22
C ILE A 26 -0.72 -10.79 -3.15
N PHE A 27 0.05 -11.15 -2.13
CA PHE A 27 0.66 -12.48 -2.01
C PHE A 27 -0.24 -13.43 -1.23
N THR A 28 -0.57 -13.03 -0.01
CA THR A 28 -1.36 -13.80 0.95
C THR A 28 -2.81 -13.37 0.99
N LYS A 29 -3.15 -12.22 0.39
CA LYS A 29 -4.51 -11.66 0.41
C LYS A 29 -5.03 -11.53 1.85
N THR A 30 -4.26 -10.86 2.68
CA THR A 30 -4.71 -10.39 3.98
C THR A 30 -5.18 -8.93 3.89
N SER A 31 -5.94 -8.47 4.89
CA SER A 31 -6.36 -7.07 5.05
C SER A 31 -5.20 -6.17 5.53
N ARG A 32 -4.02 -6.33 4.91
CA ARG A 32 -2.80 -5.61 5.24
C ARG A 32 -2.21 -4.95 4.01
N LEU A 33 -1.40 -3.93 4.27
CA LEU A 33 -0.52 -3.34 3.30
C LEU A 33 0.82 -4.07 3.32
N ILE A 34 1.53 -4.09 2.20
CA ILE A 34 2.89 -4.61 2.08
C ILE A 34 3.81 -3.58 1.45
N GLY A 35 5.05 -3.54 1.92
CA GLY A 35 6.13 -2.76 1.34
C GLY A 35 6.57 -3.30 -0.02
N ILE A 36 6.63 -2.43 -1.03
CA ILE A 36 7.02 -2.82 -2.41
C ILE A 36 8.50 -3.20 -2.53
N ASP A 37 9.34 -2.82 -1.55
CA ASP A 37 10.77 -3.10 -1.56
C ASP A 37 11.17 -4.16 -0.52
N SER A 38 10.45 -4.24 0.60
CA SER A 38 10.78 -5.18 1.69
C SER A 38 9.84 -6.38 1.77
N GLY A 39 8.64 -6.29 1.21
CA GLY A 39 7.56 -7.25 1.42
C GLY A 39 7.02 -7.28 2.85
N ARG A 40 7.45 -6.37 3.74
CA ARG A 40 6.98 -6.29 5.12
C ARG A 40 5.53 -5.86 5.16
N GLU A 41 4.80 -6.37 6.15
CA GLU A 41 3.40 -6.08 6.36
C GLU A 41 3.19 -4.87 7.29
N TYR A 42 2.22 -4.05 6.90
CA TYR A 42 1.82 -2.82 7.58
C TYR A 42 0.31 -2.84 7.81
N ASP A 43 -0.12 -2.49 9.01
CA ASP A 43 -1.55 -2.41 9.34
C ASP A 43 -2.19 -1.15 8.72
N TYR A 44 -1.40 -0.09 8.53
CA TYR A 44 -1.82 1.15 7.89
C TYR A 44 -0.63 1.93 7.29
N GLY A 45 -0.93 2.97 6.52
CA GLY A 45 0.07 3.92 6.01
C GLY A 45 -0.50 5.31 5.75
N LEU A 46 0.35 6.22 5.28
CA LEU A 46 0.03 7.63 5.05
C LEU A 46 -0.07 7.95 3.56
N ILE A 47 -1.09 8.68 3.13
CA ILE A 47 -1.19 9.16 1.74
C ILE A 47 -0.18 10.29 1.52
N CYS A 48 0.74 10.06 0.59
CA CYS A 48 1.80 10.97 0.19
C CYS A 48 1.76 11.26 -1.31
N TYR A 49 2.53 12.26 -1.74
CA TYR A 49 2.70 12.62 -3.14
C TYR A 49 4.12 12.29 -3.60
N THR A 50 4.26 11.60 -4.74
CA THR A 50 5.55 11.12 -5.28
C THR A 50 6.08 12.00 -6.42
N GLY A 51 5.29 12.97 -6.93
CA GLY A 51 5.70 13.81 -8.07
C GLY A 51 5.70 13.11 -9.44
N VAL A 52 5.84 11.78 -9.43
CA VAL A 52 5.86 10.89 -10.60
C VAL A 52 4.53 10.16 -10.74
N ASP A 53 4.10 9.93 -11.98
CA ASP A 53 2.91 9.11 -12.24
C ASP A 53 3.18 7.64 -11.99
N LEU A 54 2.31 7.03 -11.20
CA LEU A 54 2.32 5.60 -10.89
C LEU A 54 1.46 4.84 -11.89
N ASP A 55 2.08 3.80 -12.43
CA ASP A 55 1.49 2.83 -13.34
C ASP A 55 1.40 1.46 -12.67
N ALA A 56 0.25 0.78 -12.83
CA ALA A 56 0.00 -0.51 -12.20
C ALA A 56 0.93 -1.61 -12.70
N ASN A 57 1.38 -1.57 -13.96
CA ASN A 57 2.33 -2.54 -14.50
C ASN A 57 3.71 -2.34 -13.88
N VAL A 58 4.18 -1.10 -13.75
CA VAL A 58 5.47 -0.80 -13.10
C VAL A 58 5.46 -1.27 -11.64
N VAL A 59 4.37 -0.99 -10.91
CA VAL A 59 4.20 -1.47 -9.53
C VAL A 59 4.20 -3.01 -9.49
N PHE A 60 3.47 -3.65 -10.40
CA PHE A 60 3.38 -5.10 -10.50
C PHE A 60 4.74 -5.77 -10.79
N GLU A 61 5.50 -5.23 -11.74
CA GLU A 61 6.84 -5.73 -12.07
C GLU A 61 7.79 -5.60 -10.89
N LYS A 62 7.77 -4.44 -10.20
CA LYS A 62 8.62 -4.20 -9.05
C LYS A 62 8.32 -5.17 -7.90
N VAL A 63 7.06 -5.37 -7.55
CA VAL A 63 6.69 -6.27 -6.45
C VAL A 63 6.89 -7.75 -6.79
N THR A 64 6.69 -8.15 -8.06
CA THR A 64 6.92 -9.55 -8.49
C THR A 64 8.40 -9.91 -8.57
N ALA A 65 9.29 -8.91 -8.67
CA ALA A 65 10.73 -9.11 -8.53
C ALA A 65 11.14 -9.51 -7.10
N LEU A 66 10.40 -9.09 -6.06
CA LEU A 66 10.66 -9.50 -4.68
C LEU A 66 10.25 -10.95 -4.41
N LYS A 67 9.06 -11.33 -4.86
CA LYS A 67 8.47 -12.64 -4.60
C LYS A 67 7.61 -13.05 -5.78
N LYS A 68 7.86 -14.27 -6.28
CA LYS A 68 7.12 -14.82 -7.42
C LYS A 68 5.63 -14.93 -7.10
N ILE A 69 4.81 -14.41 -8.00
CA ILE A 69 3.36 -14.62 -8.02
C ILE A 69 3.05 -15.63 -9.14
N SER A 70 2.20 -16.61 -8.84
CA SER A 70 1.73 -17.57 -9.84
C SER A 70 1.09 -16.85 -11.04
N ILE A 71 1.43 -17.28 -12.26
CA ILE A 71 0.92 -16.73 -13.53
C ILE A 71 -0.60 -16.63 -13.56
N LEU A 72 -1.29 -17.64 -13.02
CA LEU A 72 -2.76 -17.68 -12.92
C LEU A 72 -3.34 -16.47 -12.16
N ARG A 73 -2.56 -15.87 -11.25
CA ARG A 73 -2.98 -14.73 -10.43
C ARG A 73 -2.63 -13.37 -11.05
N HIS A 74 -1.80 -13.33 -12.10
CA HIS A 74 -1.28 -12.07 -12.67
C HIS A 74 -2.40 -11.09 -13.07
N ARG A 75 -3.41 -11.57 -13.80
CA ARG A 75 -4.53 -10.72 -14.25
C ARG A 75 -5.31 -10.13 -13.09
N GLY A 76 -5.61 -10.95 -12.08
CA GLY A 76 -6.34 -10.52 -10.88
C GLY A 76 -5.53 -9.52 -10.05
N THR A 77 -4.24 -9.78 -9.86
CA THR A 77 -3.33 -8.88 -9.15
C THR A 77 -3.18 -7.54 -9.86
N LYS A 78 -2.98 -7.53 -11.19
CA LYS A 78 -2.92 -6.27 -11.95
C LYS A 78 -4.20 -5.46 -11.81
N LYS A 79 -5.37 -6.10 -11.92
CA LYS A 79 -6.67 -5.43 -11.72
C LYS A 79 -6.80 -4.83 -10.32
N LEU A 80 -6.40 -5.58 -9.28
CA LEU A 80 -6.40 -5.10 -7.91
C LEU A 80 -5.51 -3.87 -7.74
N LEU A 81 -4.29 -3.89 -8.29
CA LEU A 81 -3.38 -2.75 -8.23
C LEU A 81 -3.91 -1.53 -8.99
N THR A 82 -4.52 -1.72 -10.16
CA THR A 82 -5.18 -0.64 -10.90
C THR A 82 -6.27 0.01 -10.06
N ASN A 83 -7.20 -0.78 -9.50
CA ASN A 83 -8.28 -0.28 -8.66
C ASN A 83 -7.75 0.46 -7.42
N TYR A 84 -6.68 -0.06 -6.82
CA TYR A 84 -6.00 0.57 -5.70
C TYR A 84 -5.43 1.95 -6.07
N LEU A 85 -4.71 2.05 -7.20
CA LEU A 85 -4.14 3.32 -7.69
C LEU A 85 -5.22 4.34 -8.08
N GLU A 86 -6.36 3.90 -8.58
CA GLU A 86 -7.51 4.77 -8.86
C GLU A 86 -8.12 5.32 -7.58
N ARG A 87 -8.21 4.51 -6.52
CA ARG A 87 -8.77 4.92 -5.23
C ARG A 87 -7.89 5.94 -4.53
N ILE A 88 -6.57 5.69 -4.42
CA ILE A 88 -5.65 6.63 -3.76
C ILE A 88 -5.66 8.01 -4.41
N LYS A 89 -5.96 8.12 -5.72
CA LYS A 89 -6.06 9.39 -6.43
C LYS A 89 -7.07 10.33 -5.78
N ASN A 90 -8.15 9.79 -5.23
CA ASN A 90 -9.26 10.54 -4.66
C ASN A 90 -9.11 10.81 -3.15
N ILE A 91 -8.15 10.18 -2.47
CA ILE A 91 -7.92 10.38 -1.04
C ILE A 91 -7.05 11.62 -0.81
N ARG A 92 -7.34 12.42 0.20
CA ARG A 92 -6.55 13.62 0.54
C ARG A 92 -5.16 13.22 1.05
N ILE A 93 -4.15 14.02 0.70
CA ILE A 93 -2.78 13.88 1.25
C ILE A 93 -2.80 14.03 2.77
N SER A 94 -1.86 13.35 3.44
CA SER A 94 -1.72 13.32 4.90
C SER A 94 -2.84 12.56 5.63
N LYS A 95 -3.69 11.83 4.89
CA LYS A 95 -4.66 10.90 5.49
C LYS A 95 -4.00 9.55 5.74
N SER A 96 -4.26 9.00 6.91
CA SER A 96 -3.91 7.63 7.23
C SER A 96 -4.96 6.68 6.65
N VAL A 97 -4.51 5.57 6.08
CA VAL A 97 -5.36 4.60 5.40
C VAL A 97 -4.97 3.17 5.76
N ALA A 98 -5.96 2.29 5.75
CA ALA A 98 -5.80 0.84 5.89
C ALA A 98 -6.52 0.11 4.74
N ILE A 99 -6.38 -1.21 4.71
CA ILE A 99 -7.12 -2.10 3.80
C ILE A 99 -8.15 -2.88 4.61
N ASP A 100 -9.41 -2.86 4.18
CA ASP A 100 -10.46 -3.67 4.80
C ASP A 100 -10.48 -5.12 4.26
N GLU A 101 -11.35 -5.96 4.82
CA GLU A 101 -11.53 -7.37 4.41
C GLU A 101 -11.97 -7.55 2.95
N SER A 102 -12.54 -6.50 2.36
CA SER A 102 -12.95 -6.44 0.96
C SER A 102 -11.88 -5.82 0.04
N PHE A 103 -10.65 -5.65 0.53
CA PHE A 103 -9.52 -5.04 -0.18
C PHE A 103 -9.75 -3.58 -0.60
N ASN A 104 -10.63 -2.89 0.10
CA ASN A 104 -10.86 -1.46 -0.10
C ASN A 104 -9.92 -0.64 0.77
N LEU A 105 -9.46 0.48 0.23
CA LEU A 105 -8.84 1.53 1.02
C LEU A 105 -9.88 2.24 1.89
N VAL A 106 -9.60 2.33 3.18
CA VAL A 106 -10.42 3.05 4.16
C VAL A 106 -9.58 4.09 4.88
N GLU A 107 -10.10 5.31 5.04
CA GLU A 107 -9.48 6.34 5.88
C GLU A 107 -9.62 5.96 7.35
N ILE A 108 -8.54 6.05 8.12
CA ILE A 108 -8.54 5.77 9.55
C ILE A 108 -8.09 7.00 10.34
N LYS A 109 -8.56 7.09 11.59
CA LYS A 109 -8.04 8.04 12.56
C LYS A 109 -7.03 7.32 13.44
N ILE A 110 -5.75 7.70 13.33
CA ILE A 110 -4.74 7.24 14.27
C ILE A 110 -4.87 8.11 15.51
N THR A 111 -5.56 7.62 16.52
CA THR A 111 -5.46 8.21 17.86
C THR A 111 -4.09 7.83 18.39
N ALA A 112 -3.24 8.81 18.69
CA ALA A 112 -1.99 8.53 19.39
C ALA A 112 -2.34 7.75 20.66
N ALA A 113 -1.89 6.50 20.75
CA ALA A 113 -2.03 5.75 21.98
C ALA A 113 -1.36 6.58 23.08
N ASN A 114 -2.12 6.93 24.12
CA ASN A 114 -1.58 7.58 25.30
C ASN A 114 -0.38 6.75 25.76
N LYS A 115 0.81 7.35 25.67
CA LYS A 115 2.01 6.83 26.31
C LYS A 115 1.77 6.97 27.81
N THR A 116 1.16 5.96 28.42
CA THR A 116 1.29 5.69 29.86
C THR A 116 2.59 4.99 30.12
#